data_AF-A0A1D2RNP6-F1
#
_entry.id   AF-A0A1D2RNP6-F1
#
_cell.length_a   1.000
_cell.length_b   1.000
_cell.length_c   1.000
_cell.angle_alpha   90.00
_cell.angle_beta   90.00
_cell.angle_gamma   90.00
#
_symmetry.space_group_name_H-M   'P 1'
#
loop_
_entity.id
_entity.type
_entity.pdbx_description
1 polymer ?
#
loop_
_entity_poly.entity_id
_entity_poly.type
_entity_poly.pdbx_seq_one_letter_code
_entity_poly.pdbx_strand_id
1 'polypeptide(L)'
;MDASNLKPLDFQTLPIQALQPLHAALDPDFNDKQRELLEVIYIGLTNTAAASVCTPQVLAEAAMAVLVQMSHVLGSGAIYVGKLENVRLARLGRAIRANFNGRNHAQLARKYGISEVRVRQILNPTKPKKD
;
A
#
# COMPACT_ATOMS: atom_id res chain seq x y z
N MET A 1 -6.04 -11.48 2.26
CA MET A 1 -6.09 -10.03 1.93
C MET A 1 -5.96 -9.83 0.42
N ASP A 2 -6.99 -9.28 -0.20
CA ASP A 2 -6.99 -8.90 -1.62
C ASP A 2 -6.29 -7.54 -1.77
N ALA A 3 -5.19 -7.51 -2.55
CA ALA A 3 -4.40 -6.28 -2.77
C ALA A 3 -4.98 -5.38 -3.86
N SER A 4 -6.07 -5.79 -4.51
CA SER A 4 -6.84 -4.94 -5.42
C SER A 4 -7.43 -3.71 -4.70
N ASN A 5 -7.56 -3.76 -3.37
CA ASN A 5 -8.01 -2.64 -2.52
C ASN A 5 -6.89 -1.71 -2.04
N LEU A 6 -5.62 -1.95 -2.39
CA LEU A 6 -4.54 -1.01 -2.12
C LEU A 6 -4.56 0.11 -3.17
N LYS A 7 -5.65 0.89 -3.21
CA LYS A 7 -5.61 2.19 -3.89
C LYS A 7 -4.85 3.16 -3.00
N PRO A 8 -3.88 3.91 -3.53
CA PRO A 8 -3.28 5.01 -2.79
C PRO A 8 -4.39 5.90 -2.27
N LEU A 9 -4.32 6.24 -0.99
CA LEU A 9 -5.21 7.23 -0.41
C LEU A 9 -4.85 8.58 -1.02
N ASP A 10 -5.87 9.31 -1.47
CA ASP A 10 -5.68 10.66 -1.95
C ASP A 10 -5.70 11.62 -0.76
N PHE A 11 -4.52 11.95 -0.27
CA PHE A 11 -4.34 12.85 0.88
C PHE A 11 -4.88 14.26 0.65
N GLN A 12 -5.14 14.66 -0.60
CA GLN A 12 -5.72 15.98 -0.90
C GLN A 12 -7.25 16.02 -0.79
N THR A 13 -7.91 14.86 -0.78
CA THR A 13 -9.39 14.76 -0.70
C THR A 13 -9.89 14.34 0.67
N LEU A 14 -8.98 14.05 1.61
CA LEU A 14 -9.34 13.72 2.97
C LEU A 14 -9.79 14.98 3.72
N PRO A 15 -10.97 14.96 4.36
CA PRO A 15 -11.39 16.10 5.16
C PRO A 15 -10.44 16.23 6.36
N ILE A 16 -9.81 17.39 6.51
CA ILE A 16 -8.89 17.73 7.62
C ILE A 16 -9.50 17.37 8.99
N GLN A 17 -10.83 17.42 9.11
CA GLN A 17 -11.56 17.04 10.31
C GLN A 17 -11.39 15.56 10.72
N ALA A 18 -11.13 14.65 9.78
CA ALA A 18 -10.92 13.24 10.06
C ALA A 18 -9.64 12.97 10.87
N LEU A 19 -8.67 13.89 10.82
CA LEU A 19 -7.40 13.79 11.53
C LEU A 19 -7.45 14.36 12.96
N GLN A 20 -8.52 15.05 13.35
CA GLN A 20 -8.59 15.69 14.67
C GLN A 20 -8.34 14.74 15.86
N PRO A 21 -8.87 13.49 15.87
CA PRO A 21 -8.56 12.56 16.97
C PRO A 21 -7.08 12.22 17.07
N LEU A 22 -6.39 12.10 15.93
CA LEU A 22 -4.95 11.90 15.89
C LEU A 22 -4.22 13.15 16.39
N HIS A 23 -4.52 14.32 15.83
CA HIS A 23 -3.86 15.57 16.18
C HIS A 23 -4.05 15.96 17.65
N ALA A 24 -5.21 15.66 18.24
CA ALA A 24 -5.46 15.88 19.67
C ALA A 24 -4.60 14.97 20.58
N ALA A 25 -4.14 13.82 20.06
CA ALA A 25 -3.31 12.86 20.78
C ALA A 25 -1.81 12.99 20.46
N LEU A 26 -1.42 13.82 19.49
CA LEU A 26 -0.03 13.98 19.09
C LEU A 26 0.78 14.75 20.12
N ASP A 27 1.96 14.22 20.45
CA ASP A 27 2.98 14.94 21.20
C ASP A 27 3.59 16.07 20.32
N PRO A 28 3.75 17.30 20.84
CA PRO A 28 4.37 18.40 20.09
C PRO A 28 5.80 18.09 19.62
N ASP A 29 6.52 17.17 20.28
CA ASP A 29 7.91 16.86 19.96
C ASP A 29 8.08 15.98 18.71
N PHE A 30 6.99 15.41 18.17
CA PHE A 30 7.05 14.73 16.87
C PHE A 30 7.44 15.72 15.77
N ASN A 31 8.46 15.38 14.97
CA ASN A 31 8.83 16.19 13.81
C ASN A 31 7.83 16.02 12.66
N ASP A 32 7.89 16.91 11.68
CA ASP A 32 6.93 16.96 10.58
C ASP A 32 6.82 15.64 9.79
N LYS A 33 7.95 14.94 9.59
CA LYS A 33 7.95 13.65 8.87
C LYS A 33 7.30 12.54 9.68
N GLN A 34 7.50 12.54 10.99
CA GLN A 34 6.83 11.58 11.89
C GLN A 34 5.33 11.84 11.93
N ARG A 35 4.90 13.11 11.93
CA ARG A 35 3.48 13.48 11.86
C ARG A 35 2.86 13.04 10.54
N GLU A 36 3.50 13.33 9.41
CA GLU A 36 3.04 12.88 8.09
C GLU A 36 2.91 11.35 8.04
N LEU A 37 3.89 10.63 8.58
CA LEU A 37 3.83 9.17 8.63
C LEU A 37 2.70 8.65 9.54
N LEU A 38 2.44 9.30 10.67
CA LEU A 38 1.32 8.96 11.56
C LEU A 38 -0.02 9.19 10.88
N GLU A 39 -0.19 10.29 10.15
CA GLU A 39 -1.39 10.56 9.37
C GLU A 39 -1.62 9.45 8.33
N VAL A 40 -0.58 9.07 7.58
CA VAL A 40 -0.64 7.97 6.61
C VAL A 40 -1.09 6.66 7.26
N ILE A 41 -0.50 6.30 8.39
CA ILE A 41 -0.83 5.05 9.10
C ILE A 41 -2.28 5.10 9.61
N TYR A 42 -2.64 6.19 10.28
CA TYR A 42 -3.98 6.39 10.86
C TYR A 42 -5.08 6.33 9.80
N ILE A 43 -4.92 7.07 8.70
CA ILE A 43 -5.87 7.04 7.58
C ILE A 43 -5.93 5.63 6.97
N GLY A 44 -4.78 4.95 6.87
CA GLY A 44 -4.73 3.56 6.44
C GLY A 44 -5.64 2.67 7.30
N LEU A 45 -5.57 2.81 8.62
CA LEU A 45 -6.40 2.08 9.57
C LEU A 45 -7.89 2.45 9.46
N THR A 46 -8.22 3.74 9.30
CA THR A 46 -9.62 4.19 9.13
C THR A 46 -10.26 3.69 7.83
N ASN A 47 -9.46 3.28 6.84
CA ASN A 47 -9.94 2.69 5.60
C ASN A 47 -10.02 1.15 5.63
N THR A 48 -9.85 0.54 6.80
CA THR A 48 -10.03 -0.90 6.98
C THR A 48 -11.33 -1.20 7.74
N ALA A 49 -11.68 -2.49 7.82
CA ALA A 49 -12.76 -2.97 8.67
C ALA A 49 -12.53 -2.66 10.17
N ALA A 50 -11.31 -2.28 10.59
CA ALA A 50 -11.07 -1.83 11.96
C ALA A 50 -11.88 -0.57 12.29
N ALA A 51 -12.15 0.29 11.30
CA ALA A 51 -12.90 1.53 11.50
C ALA A 51 -14.36 1.33 11.90
N SER A 52 -14.96 0.17 11.59
CA SER A 52 -16.33 -0.14 12.01
C SER A 52 -16.42 -0.74 13.42
N VAL A 53 -15.28 -1.02 14.05
CA VAL A 53 -15.22 -1.72 15.35
C VAL A 53 -14.48 -0.92 16.41
N CYS A 54 -13.47 -0.14 16.02
CA CYS A 54 -12.65 0.65 16.92
C CYS A 54 -13.10 2.11 16.94
N THR A 55 -12.90 2.78 18.08
CA THR A 55 -13.09 4.23 18.17
C THR A 55 -11.94 4.95 17.46
N PRO A 56 -12.14 6.20 16.99
CA PRO A 56 -11.06 7.00 16.39
C PRO A 56 -9.84 7.14 17.31
N GLN A 57 -10.06 7.24 18.62
CA GLN A 57 -8.97 7.31 19.61
C GLN A 57 -8.10 6.05 19.61
N VAL A 58 -8.72 4.86 19.60
CA VAL A 58 -8.00 3.59 19.56
C VAL A 58 -7.21 3.43 18.25
N LEU A 59 -7.75 3.93 17.13
CA LEU A 59 -7.04 3.93 15.85
C LEU A 59 -5.82 4.88 15.86
N ALA A 60 -5.94 6.04 16.52
CA ALA A 60 -4.82 6.97 16.68
C ALA A 60 -3.71 6.37 17.55
N GLU A 61 -4.08 5.74 18.66
CA GLU A 61 -3.14 4.99 19.53
C GLU A 61 -2.45 3.86 18.78
N ALA A 62 -3.19 3.10 17.97
CA ALA A 62 -2.63 2.06 17.13
C ALA A 62 -1.64 2.62 16.09
N ALA A 63 -1.93 3.78 15.49
CA ALA A 63 -1.01 4.44 14.56
C ALA A 63 0.30 4.85 15.24
N MET A 64 0.22 5.42 16.44
CA MET A 64 1.38 5.76 17.26
C MET A 64 2.22 4.53 17.63
N ALA A 65 1.57 3.46 18.07
CA ALA A 65 2.24 2.20 18.39
C ALA A 65 2.99 1.63 17.17
N VAL A 66 2.39 1.68 15.98
CA VAL A 66 3.05 1.26 14.74
C VAL A 66 4.28 2.11 14.43
N LEU A 67 4.20 3.44 14.54
CA LEU A 67 5.36 4.31 14.32
C LEU A 67 6.51 4.01 15.29
N VAL A 68 6.20 3.80 16.56
CA VAL A 68 7.20 3.41 17.58
C VAL A 68 7.85 2.08 17.20
N GLN A 69 7.07 1.08 16.78
CA GLN A 69 7.66 -0.19 16.35
C GLN A 69 8.49 -0.05 15.08
N MET A 70 8.08 0.80 14.14
CA MET A 70 8.87 1.13 12.96
C MET A 70 10.21 1.75 13.35
N SER A 71 10.26 2.69 14.31
CA SER A 71 11.52 3.28 14.74
C SER A 71 12.46 2.25 15.39
N HIS A 72 11.93 1.28 16.13
CA HIS A 72 12.71 0.19 16.71
C HIS A 72 13.28 -0.78 15.66
N VAL A 73 12.48 -1.15 14.66
CA VAL A 73 12.89 -2.14 13.64
C VAL A 73 13.83 -1.51 12.61
N LEU A 74 13.60 -0.25 12.24
CA LEU A 74 14.32 0.41 11.16
C LEU A 74 15.52 1.22 11.67
N GLY A 75 15.53 1.55 12.97
CA GLY A 75 16.57 2.34 13.60
C GLY A 75 16.73 3.72 12.97
N SER A 76 17.97 4.19 12.87
CA SER A 76 18.32 5.46 12.21
C SER A 76 18.50 5.34 10.69
N GLY A 77 18.26 4.16 10.11
CA GLY A 77 18.48 3.89 8.69
C GLY A 77 17.39 4.51 7.82
N ALA A 78 17.78 5.15 6.71
CA ALA A 78 16.83 5.58 5.70
C ALA A 78 16.32 4.36 4.90
N ILE A 79 15.01 4.25 4.72
CA ILE A 79 14.41 3.23 3.85
C ILE A 79 13.94 3.88 2.57
N TYR A 80 14.41 3.34 1.46
CA TYR A 80 13.86 3.65 0.18
C TYR A 80 12.51 2.93 0.00
N VAL A 81 11.42 3.67 0.19
CA VAL A 81 10.07 3.19 -0.17
C VAL A 81 9.86 3.46 -1.66
N GLY A 82 10.42 2.59 -2.50
CA GLY A 82 10.15 2.61 -3.93
C GLY A 82 8.67 2.40 -4.23
N LYS A 83 8.19 2.89 -5.37
CA LYS A 83 6.82 2.62 -5.81
C LYS A 83 6.54 1.12 -5.74
N LEU A 84 5.54 0.73 -4.97
CA LEU A 84 5.11 -0.67 -4.81
C LEU A 84 4.55 -1.27 -6.11
N GLU A 85 4.55 -0.53 -7.21
CA GLU A 85 4.27 -1.04 -8.56
C GLU A 85 5.08 -2.30 -8.88
N ASN A 86 6.35 -2.40 -8.46
CA ASN A 86 7.15 -3.61 -8.67
C ASN A 86 6.57 -4.82 -7.91
N VAL A 87 6.09 -4.62 -6.68
CA VAL A 87 5.44 -5.68 -5.88
C VAL A 87 4.10 -6.06 -6.50
N ARG A 88 3.30 -5.07 -6.94
CA ARG A 88 2.03 -5.28 -7.64
C ARG A 88 2.23 -6.07 -8.93
N LEU A 89 3.22 -5.68 -9.74
CA LEU A 89 3.59 -6.35 -10.99
C LEU A 89 4.11 -7.76 -10.74
N ALA A 90 4.93 -7.98 -9.71
CA ALA A 90 5.41 -9.31 -9.34
C ALA A 90 4.25 -10.22 -8.91
N ARG A 91 3.30 -9.72 -8.11
CA ARG A 91 2.11 -10.47 -7.69
C ARG A 91 1.19 -10.78 -8.88
N LEU A 92 0.91 -9.79 -9.72
CA LEU A 92 0.15 -9.97 -10.96
C LEU A 92 0.81 -11.03 -11.85
N GLY A 93 2.14 -10.97 -12.00
CA GLY A 93 2.89 -11.95 -12.77
C GLY A 93 2.79 -13.38 -12.23
N ARG A 94 2.87 -13.55 -10.90
CA ARG A 94 2.63 -14.85 -10.25
C ARG A 94 1.21 -15.36 -10.50
N ALA A 95 0.20 -14.49 -10.35
CA ALA A 95 -1.19 -14.86 -10.56
C ALA A 95 -1.48 -15.27 -12.01
N ILE A 96 -0.92 -14.53 -12.98
CA ILE A 96 -1.03 -14.85 -14.41
C ILE A 96 -0.38 -16.20 -14.71
N ARG A 97 0.87 -16.44 -14.25
CA ARG A 97 1.57 -17.72 -14.47
C ARG A 97 0.83 -18.91 -13.85
N ALA A 98 0.31 -18.76 -12.64
CA ALA A 98 -0.43 -19.82 -11.95
C ALA A 98 -1.76 -20.19 -12.63
N ASN A 99 -2.39 -19.25 -13.35
CA ASN A 99 -3.66 -19.49 -14.05
C ASN A 99 -3.47 -19.72 -15.56
N PHE A 100 -2.23 -19.75 -16.05
CA PHE A 100 -1.96 -19.92 -17.48
C PHE A 100 -2.03 -21.41 -17.87
N ASN A 101 -2.80 -21.70 -18.91
CA ASN A 101 -2.99 -23.07 -19.42
C ASN A 101 -2.40 -23.29 -20.82
N GLY A 102 -1.48 -22.42 -21.26
CA GLY A 102 -0.84 -22.48 -22.57
C GLY A 102 -1.55 -21.66 -23.66
N ARG A 103 -2.87 -21.45 -23.54
CA ARG A 103 -3.68 -20.80 -24.61
C ARG A 103 -4.66 -19.73 -24.15
N ASN A 104 -4.86 -19.53 -22.85
CA ASN A 104 -5.89 -18.63 -22.31
C ASN A 104 -5.47 -17.15 -22.15
N HIS A 105 -4.62 -16.62 -23.03
CA HIS A 105 -4.11 -15.23 -22.94
C HIS A 105 -5.24 -14.19 -22.88
N ALA A 106 -6.22 -14.26 -23.79
CA ALA A 106 -7.35 -13.34 -23.84
C ALA A 106 -8.24 -13.43 -22.59
N GLN A 107 -8.40 -14.62 -22.01
CA GLN A 107 -9.17 -14.82 -20.78
C GLN A 107 -8.47 -14.19 -19.57
N LEU A 108 -7.14 -14.35 -19.47
CA LEU A 108 -6.33 -13.75 -18.40
C LEU A 108 -6.32 -12.22 -18.53
N ALA A 109 -6.23 -11.70 -19.75
CA ALA A 109 -6.30 -10.27 -20.04
C ALA A 109 -7.59 -9.65 -19.48
N ARG A 110 -8.74 -10.27 -19.78
CA ARG A 110 -10.05 -9.86 -19.24
C ARG A 110 -10.12 -10.00 -17.71
N LYS A 111 -9.69 -11.15 -17.16
CA LYS A 111 -9.72 -11.43 -15.72
C LYS A 111 -8.95 -10.40 -14.89
N TYR A 112 -7.82 -9.92 -15.40
CA TYR A 112 -6.94 -9.00 -14.67
C TYR A 112 -6.99 -7.55 -15.16
N GLY A 113 -7.86 -7.22 -16.12
CA GLY A 113 -8.03 -5.84 -16.62
C GLY A 113 -6.78 -5.28 -17.31
N ILE A 114 -6.05 -6.11 -18.06
CA ILE A 114 -4.84 -5.71 -18.79
C ILE A 114 -4.90 -6.15 -20.25
N SER A 115 -4.03 -5.60 -21.10
CA SER A 115 -3.97 -6.02 -22.50
C SER A 115 -3.39 -7.44 -22.66
N GLU A 116 -3.78 -8.13 -23.74
CA GLU A 116 -3.22 -9.44 -24.06
C GLU A 116 -1.71 -9.38 -24.30
N VAL A 117 -1.22 -8.28 -24.89
CA VAL A 117 0.21 -8.00 -25.04
C VAL A 117 0.91 -7.98 -23.68
N ARG A 118 0.30 -7.36 -22.67
CA ARG A 118 0.88 -7.33 -21.31
C ARG A 118 0.92 -8.71 -20.67
N VAL A 119 -0.10 -9.54 -20.88
CA VAL A 119 -0.08 -10.96 -20.45
C VAL A 119 1.10 -11.69 -21.08
N ARG A 120 1.32 -11.53 -22.39
CA ARG A 120 2.43 -12.17 -23.12
C ARG A 120 3.80 -11.71 -22.61
N GLN A 121 3.99 -10.41 -22.38
CA GLN A 121 5.22 -9.87 -21.78
C GLN A 121 5.50 -10.41 -20.37
N ILE A 122 4.44 -10.63 -19.59
CA ILE A 122 4.57 -11.17 -18.23
C ILE A 122 4.98 -12.65 -18.28
N LEU A 123 4.39 -13.43 -19.19
CA LEU A 123 4.72 -14.85 -19.38
C LEU A 123 6.11 -15.03 -19.98
N ASN A 124 6.48 -14.19 -20.94
CA ASN A 124 7.76 -14.19 -21.65
C ASN A 124 8.48 -12.84 -21.46
N PRO A 125 9.06 -12.58 -20.28
CA PRO A 125 9.79 -11.34 -20.05
C PRO A 125 11.01 -11.29 -20.98
N THR A 126 11.07 -10.28 -21.85
CA THR A 126 12.27 -10.01 -22.64
C THR A 126 13.38 -9.60 -21.69
N LYS A 127 14.54 -10.27 -21.76
CA LYS A 127 15.72 -9.85 -20.99
C LYS A 127 16.04 -8.39 -21.35
N PRO A 128 16.31 -7.50 -20.38
CA PRO A 128 16.78 -6.16 -20.70
C PRO A 128 18.07 -6.29 -21.49
N LYS A 129 18.20 -5.50 -22.57
CA LYS A 129 19.44 -5.37 -23.32
C LYS A 129 20.47 -4.79 -22.34
N LYS A 130 21.58 -5.50 -22.16
CA LYS A 130 22.68 -5.05 -21.31
C LYS A 130 23.47 -4.06 -22.16
N ASP A 131 23.34 -2.77 -21.86
CA ASP A 131 24.22 -1.73 -22.37
C ASP A 131 25.57 -1.79 -21.64
#